data_AF-A0A7S1ZAK2-F1
#
_entry.id   AF-A0A7S1ZAK2-F1
#
_cell.length_a   1.000
_cell.length_b   1.000
_cell.length_c   1.000
_cell.angle_alpha   90.00
_cell.angle_beta   90.00
_cell.angle_gamma   90.00
#
_symmetry.space_group_name_H-M   'P 1'
#
loop_
_entity.id
_entity.type
_entity.pdbx_description
1 polymer ?
#
loop_
_entity_poly.entity_id
_entity_poly.type
_entity_poly.pdbx_seq_one_letter_code
_entity_poly.pdbx_strand_id
1 'polypeptide(L)'
;NGSPQNPFVPGVIELARQHKVFVAGDDFKSGQTKMKSVLIDFLVSAGIKPVSIVSYNHLGNNDGKNLSAPSQFRSKEISKSNVVDDMVASNRMLFEEDEHPDHVVVIKYVPYVADSKRAMDEYTNEIFMGGKNTIVMHNTCEDSLLATPLIYDLVILGELCERITVKKDGEDKWEAFHPVLSLLSYMLKAPLVPSGAPVVNALFTQRCAVINVMRACLGLGPDNHMTLEHRFESTLSELQEGGRSAKKARLS
;
A
#
# COMPACT_ATOMS: atom_id res chain seq x y z
N ASN A 1 -0.37 14.98 -3.64
CA ASN A 1 -0.49 14.89 -5.10
C ASN A 1 -1.21 13.59 -5.46
N GLY A 2 -2.41 13.71 -6.03
CA GLY A 2 -3.24 12.56 -6.43
C GLY A 2 -2.98 12.02 -7.84
N SER A 3 -2.01 12.58 -8.56
CA SER A 3 -1.74 12.32 -9.97
C SER A 3 -0.28 11.89 -10.18
N PRO A 4 0.09 11.30 -11.34
CA PRO A 4 1.38 10.61 -11.50
C PRO A 4 2.56 11.49 -11.93
N GLN A 5 2.35 12.77 -12.20
CA GLN A 5 3.46 13.71 -12.43
C GLN A 5 4.32 13.86 -11.16
N ASN A 6 5.51 14.42 -11.31
CA ASN A 6 6.54 14.56 -10.26
C ASN A 6 6.64 16.01 -9.72
N PRO A 7 5.62 16.56 -9.04
CA PRO A 7 5.63 17.96 -8.59
C PRO A 7 6.62 18.17 -7.43
N PHE A 8 6.93 17.12 -6.66
CA PHE A 8 7.80 17.18 -5.50
C PHE A 8 9.27 17.00 -5.87
N VAL A 9 9.76 17.89 -6.73
CA VAL A 9 11.20 18.00 -7.01
C VAL A 9 11.96 18.36 -5.73
N PRO A 10 13.28 18.09 -5.64
CA PRO A 10 14.05 18.30 -4.40
C PRO A 10 13.90 19.69 -3.78
N GLY A 11 13.80 20.75 -4.60
CA GLY A 11 13.56 22.11 -4.12
C GLY A 11 12.20 22.32 -3.45
N VAL A 12 11.15 21.64 -3.92
CA VAL A 12 9.81 21.71 -3.30
C VAL A 12 9.79 20.96 -1.97
N ILE A 13 10.48 19.81 -1.90
CA ILE A 13 10.64 19.06 -0.64
C ILE A 13 11.40 19.90 0.38
N GLU A 14 12.47 20.57 -0.04
CA GLU A 14 13.24 21.46 0.84
C GLU A 14 12.41 22.66 1.32
N LEU A 15 11.62 23.27 0.43
CA LEU A 15 10.70 24.33 0.81
C LEU A 15 9.66 23.85 1.85
N ALA A 16 9.08 22.66 1.64
CA ALA A 16 8.15 22.07 2.61
C ALA A 16 8.81 21.84 3.97
N ARG A 17 10.10 21.46 4.00
CA ARG A 17 10.87 21.32 5.23
C ARG A 17 11.10 22.66 5.94
N GLN A 18 11.45 23.70 5.19
CA GLN A 18 11.64 25.05 5.75
C GLN A 18 10.35 25.60 6.36
N HIS A 19 9.21 25.35 5.71
CA HIS A 19 7.90 25.80 6.18
C HIS A 19 7.21 24.83 7.15
N LYS A 20 7.80 23.66 7.43
CA LYS A 20 7.24 22.61 8.29
C LYS A 20 5.81 22.20 7.90
N VAL A 21 5.58 22.06 6.60
CA VAL A 21 4.28 21.65 6.04
C VAL A 21 4.38 20.27 5.42
N PHE A 22 3.28 19.50 5.47
CA PHE A 22 3.29 18.16 4.90
C PHE A 22 3.11 18.15 3.38
N VAL A 23 3.83 17.24 2.76
CA VAL A 23 3.68 16.83 1.37
C VAL A 23 3.55 15.31 1.30
N ALA A 24 2.66 14.84 0.44
CA ALA A 24 2.45 13.42 0.20
C ALA A 24 1.99 13.19 -1.23
N GLY A 25 2.33 12.04 -1.79
CA GLY A 25 2.06 11.64 -3.16
C GLY A 25 2.80 10.33 -3.47
N ASP A 26 2.75 9.80 -4.68
CA ASP A 26 2.06 10.29 -5.87
C ASP A 26 1.07 9.24 -6.42
N ASP A 27 0.02 9.74 -7.09
CA ASP A 27 -1.04 8.98 -7.80
C ASP A 27 -1.95 8.09 -6.92
N PHE A 28 -3.27 8.23 -6.99
CA PHE A 28 -4.21 7.48 -6.13
C PHE A 28 -4.20 5.96 -6.36
N LYS A 29 -4.04 5.16 -5.31
CA LYS A 29 -4.09 3.68 -5.35
C LYS A 29 -5.53 3.18 -5.17
N SER A 30 -6.36 3.32 -6.21
CA SER A 30 -7.80 2.96 -6.21
C SER A 30 -8.08 1.46 -6.43
N GLY A 31 -8.17 1.01 -7.68
CA GLY A 31 -8.61 -0.33 -8.07
C GLY A 31 -7.47 -1.29 -8.41
N GLN A 32 -7.08 -1.35 -9.69
CA GLN A 32 -6.11 -2.33 -10.21
C GLN A 32 -4.79 -2.37 -9.42
N THR A 33 -4.14 -1.22 -9.22
CA THR A 33 -2.85 -1.18 -8.52
C THR A 33 -2.97 -1.60 -7.05
N LYS A 34 -4.11 -1.31 -6.40
CA LYS A 34 -4.37 -1.74 -5.03
C LYS A 34 -4.45 -3.26 -4.93
N MET A 35 -5.18 -3.89 -5.84
CA MET A 35 -5.25 -5.35 -5.94
C MET A 35 -3.90 -5.97 -6.30
N LYS A 36 -3.16 -5.38 -7.24
CA LYS A 36 -1.81 -5.83 -7.61
C LYS A 36 -0.86 -5.83 -6.41
N SER A 37 -0.84 -4.75 -5.60
CA SER A 37 0.01 -4.67 -4.41
C SER A 37 -0.34 -5.72 -3.34
N VAL A 38 -1.58 -6.19 -3.30
CA VAL A 38 -1.99 -7.30 -2.41
C VAL A 38 -1.56 -8.64 -3.01
N LEU A 39 -1.81 -8.85 -4.29
CA LEU A 39 -1.58 -10.14 -4.93
C LEU A 39 -0.08 -10.48 -5.02
N ILE A 40 0.76 -9.51 -5.39
CA ILE A 40 2.21 -9.73 -5.50
C ILE A 40 2.83 -10.03 -4.14
N ASP A 41 2.44 -9.27 -3.11
CA ASP A 41 2.86 -9.50 -1.72
C ASP A 41 2.49 -10.92 -1.26
N PHE A 42 1.25 -11.35 -1.53
CA PHE A 42 0.81 -12.72 -1.27
C PHE A 42 1.64 -13.77 -2.02
N LEU A 43 1.83 -13.62 -3.34
CA LEU A 43 2.52 -14.60 -4.17
C LEU A 43 3.97 -14.79 -3.70
N VAL A 44 4.70 -13.68 -3.54
CA VAL A 44 6.10 -13.70 -3.11
C VAL A 44 6.23 -14.24 -1.69
N SER A 45 5.34 -13.84 -0.78
CA SER A 45 5.32 -14.35 0.61
C SER A 45 5.00 -15.85 0.68
N ALA A 46 4.24 -16.37 -0.29
CA ALA A 46 3.92 -17.80 -0.40
C ALA A 46 5.03 -18.62 -1.09
N GLY A 47 6.15 -18.00 -1.47
CA GLY A 47 7.23 -18.68 -2.21
C GLY A 47 6.89 -18.98 -3.67
N ILE A 48 5.92 -18.27 -4.25
CA ILE A 48 5.54 -18.35 -5.65
C ILE A 48 6.25 -17.21 -6.39
N LYS A 49 6.87 -17.50 -7.54
CA LYS A 49 7.66 -16.51 -8.29
C LYS A 49 6.84 -15.93 -9.45
N PRO A 50 6.29 -14.70 -9.35
CA PRO A 50 5.78 -14.00 -10.52
C PRO A 50 6.89 -13.80 -11.55
N VAL A 51 6.65 -14.21 -12.80
CA VAL A 51 7.60 -14.02 -13.92
C VAL A 51 7.04 -13.15 -15.02
N SER A 52 5.71 -13.01 -15.12
CA SER A 52 5.07 -12.10 -16.06
C SER A 52 3.80 -11.51 -15.47
N ILE A 53 3.65 -10.20 -15.60
CA ILE A 53 2.54 -9.39 -15.12
C ILE A 53 2.08 -8.50 -16.27
N VAL A 54 0.90 -8.76 -16.82
CA VAL A 54 0.34 -7.98 -17.92
C VAL A 54 -0.93 -7.30 -17.44
N SER A 55 -0.91 -5.97 -17.37
CA SER A 55 -1.99 -5.13 -16.84
C SER A 55 -2.62 -4.27 -17.93
N TYR A 56 -3.73 -4.73 -18.50
CA TYR A 56 -4.53 -3.96 -19.44
C TYR A 56 -5.62 -3.14 -18.73
N ASN A 57 -5.89 -1.95 -19.27
CA ASN A 57 -6.96 -1.08 -18.78
C ASN A 57 -7.65 -0.36 -19.95
N HIS A 58 -8.95 -0.18 -19.84
CA HIS A 58 -9.65 0.80 -20.67
C HIS A 58 -10.72 1.56 -19.91
N LEU A 59 -10.86 2.85 -20.24
CA LEU A 59 -11.82 3.78 -19.63
C LEU A 59 -12.19 4.89 -20.62
N GLY A 60 -13.36 5.50 -20.45
CA GLY A 60 -13.97 6.45 -21.38
C GLY A 60 -14.18 7.86 -20.82
N ASN A 61 -13.83 8.10 -19.55
CA ASN A 61 -13.90 9.41 -18.90
C ASN A 61 -12.75 10.34 -19.37
N ASN A 62 -12.71 11.56 -18.84
CA ASN A 62 -11.70 12.54 -19.23
C ASN A 62 -10.27 12.15 -18.81
N ASP A 63 -10.11 11.34 -17.75
CA ASP A 63 -8.80 10.78 -17.38
C ASP A 63 -8.29 9.88 -18.51
N GLY A 64 -9.12 8.92 -18.97
CA GLY A 64 -8.78 8.08 -20.12
C GLY A 64 -8.46 8.88 -21.39
N LYS A 65 -9.21 9.95 -21.65
CA LYS A 65 -8.98 10.83 -22.80
C LYS A 65 -7.62 11.53 -22.69
N ASN A 66 -7.27 12.06 -21.53
CA ASN A 66 -5.98 12.72 -21.30
C ASN A 66 -4.80 11.73 -21.38
N LEU A 67 -4.98 10.52 -20.84
CA LEU A 67 -3.99 9.44 -20.86
C LEU A 67 -3.81 8.80 -22.25
N SER A 68 -4.61 9.18 -23.25
CA SER A 68 -4.40 8.73 -24.64
C SER A 68 -3.16 9.38 -25.29
N ALA A 69 -2.71 10.51 -24.75
CA ALA A 69 -1.49 11.17 -25.19
C ALA A 69 -0.24 10.48 -24.58
N PRO A 70 0.78 10.14 -25.39
CA PRO A 70 1.94 9.37 -24.91
C PRO A 70 2.69 9.99 -23.73
N SER A 71 2.84 11.32 -23.70
CA SER A 71 3.52 12.03 -22.61
C SER A 71 2.81 11.88 -21.26
N GLN A 72 1.48 11.95 -21.26
CA GLN A 72 0.65 11.78 -20.06
C GLN A 72 0.60 10.31 -19.64
N PHE A 73 0.56 9.40 -20.61
CA PHE A 73 0.61 7.96 -20.36
C PHE A 73 1.91 7.56 -19.65
N ARG A 74 3.07 8.11 -20.06
CA ARG A 74 4.38 7.72 -19.52
C ARG A 74 4.46 7.91 -18.00
N SER A 75 3.94 9.01 -17.45
CA SER A 75 3.91 9.21 -16.00
C SER A 75 3.09 8.13 -15.29
N LYS A 76 1.93 7.75 -15.85
CA LYS A 76 1.03 6.73 -15.29
C LYS A 76 1.60 5.31 -15.43
N GLU A 77 2.35 5.06 -16.49
CA GLU A 77 3.05 3.81 -16.73
C GLU A 77 4.08 3.58 -15.62
N ILE A 78 4.96 4.56 -15.37
CA ILE A 78 5.99 4.48 -14.34
C ILE A 78 5.37 4.24 -12.95
N SER A 79 4.36 5.01 -12.54
CA SER A 79 3.73 4.83 -11.22
C SER A 79 3.02 3.49 -11.03
N LYS A 80 2.59 2.85 -12.12
CA LYS A 80 1.93 1.53 -12.09
C LYS A 80 2.91 0.36 -12.17
N SER A 81 4.10 0.57 -12.73
CA SER A 81 5.13 -0.46 -12.85
C SER A 81 5.92 -0.62 -11.54
N ASN A 82 6.34 0.48 -10.91
CA ASN A 82 7.24 0.45 -9.74
C ASN A 82 6.64 -0.18 -8.47
N VAL A 83 5.35 -0.55 -8.48
CA VAL A 83 4.66 -1.11 -7.31
C VAL A 83 5.12 -2.53 -6.95
N VAL A 84 5.88 -3.20 -7.82
CA VAL A 84 6.35 -4.57 -7.63
C VAL A 84 7.83 -4.65 -7.22
N ASP A 85 8.58 -3.56 -7.36
CA ASP A 85 10.04 -3.58 -7.26
C ASP A 85 10.53 -3.96 -5.85
N ASP A 86 9.91 -3.42 -4.81
CA ASP A 86 10.26 -3.71 -3.42
C ASP A 86 9.93 -5.16 -3.04
N MET A 87 8.86 -5.73 -3.60
CA MET A 87 8.50 -7.13 -3.36
C MET A 87 9.46 -8.09 -4.04
N VAL A 88 9.87 -7.80 -5.28
CA VAL A 88 10.91 -8.56 -5.99
C VAL A 88 12.22 -8.53 -5.22
N ALA A 89 12.65 -7.34 -4.77
CA ALA A 89 13.87 -7.17 -3.99
C ALA A 89 13.82 -7.86 -2.61
N SER A 90 12.63 -8.10 -2.05
CA SER A 90 12.45 -8.69 -0.72
C SER A 90 12.82 -10.18 -0.63
N ASN A 91 12.84 -10.91 -1.75
CA ASN A 91 13.01 -12.37 -1.75
C ASN A 91 14.08 -12.84 -2.75
N ARG A 92 15.33 -12.85 -2.27
CA ARG A 92 16.51 -13.30 -3.02
C ARG A 92 16.59 -14.81 -3.29
N MET A 93 15.65 -15.60 -2.75
CA MET A 93 15.54 -17.01 -3.11
C MET A 93 14.72 -17.23 -4.38
N LEU A 94 13.79 -16.32 -4.68
CA LEU A 94 12.96 -16.37 -5.88
C LEU A 94 13.58 -15.56 -7.02
N PHE A 95 14.16 -14.40 -6.70
CA PHE A 95 14.70 -13.45 -7.69
C PHE A 95 16.19 -13.24 -7.50
N GLU A 96 16.94 -13.32 -8.59
CA GLU A 96 18.35 -12.95 -8.62
C GLU A 96 18.54 -11.42 -8.43
N GLU A 97 19.80 -11.00 -8.32
CA GLU A 97 20.11 -9.57 -8.32
C GLU A 97 19.70 -8.93 -9.66
N ASP A 98 18.99 -7.79 -9.58
CA ASP A 98 18.41 -7.06 -10.71
C ASP A 98 17.45 -7.85 -11.62
N GLU A 99 16.98 -9.04 -11.19
CA GLU A 99 15.94 -9.77 -11.89
C GLU A 99 14.57 -9.13 -11.63
N HIS A 100 13.81 -8.88 -12.70
CA HIS A 100 12.43 -8.38 -12.63
C HIS A 100 11.52 -9.24 -13.52
N PRO A 101 10.25 -9.47 -13.12
CA PRO A 101 9.28 -10.10 -14.01
C PRO A 101 9.01 -9.20 -15.22
N ASP A 102 8.62 -9.82 -16.34
CA ASP A 102 8.08 -9.07 -17.47
C ASP A 102 6.86 -8.28 -17.00
N HIS A 103 6.93 -6.94 -17.07
CA HIS A 103 5.84 -6.09 -16.59
C HIS A 103 5.34 -5.14 -17.66
N VAL A 104 4.14 -5.39 -18.16
CA VAL A 104 3.51 -4.57 -19.20
C VAL A 104 2.27 -3.88 -18.64
N VAL A 105 2.18 -2.56 -18.83
CA VAL A 105 1.01 -1.76 -18.48
C VAL A 105 0.43 -1.15 -19.74
N VAL A 106 -0.88 -1.32 -19.96
CA VAL A 106 -1.60 -0.75 -21.10
C VAL A 106 -2.80 0.03 -20.59
N ILE A 107 -3.02 1.22 -21.15
CA ILE A 107 -4.23 2.02 -20.94
C ILE A 107 -4.76 2.45 -22.32
N LYS A 108 -6.05 2.20 -22.57
CA LYS A 108 -6.74 2.60 -23.80
C LYS A 108 -7.95 3.46 -23.49
N TYR A 109 -8.16 4.49 -24.31
CA TYR A 109 -9.36 5.31 -24.25
C TYR A 109 -10.49 4.61 -25.03
N VAL A 110 -11.58 4.28 -24.34
CA VAL A 110 -12.77 3.64 -24.92
C VAL A 110 -14.00 4.41 -24.44
N PRO A 111 -14.53 5.37 -25.23
CA PRO A 111 -15.58 6.29 -24.78
C PRO A 111 -16.80 5.64 -24.14
N TYR A 112 -17.21 4.47 -24.68
CA TYR A 112 -18.44 3.78 -24.28
C TYR A 112 -18.52 3.43 -22.79
N VAL A 113 -17.40 3.09 -22.17
CA VAL A 113 -17.39 2.66 -20.76
C VAL A 113 -17.37 3.82 -19.76
N ALA A 114 -17.21 5.06 -20.24
CA ALA A 114 -17.18 6.27 -19.41
C ALA A 114 -16.28 6.10 -18.15
N ASP A 115 -16.80 6.36 -16.95
CA ASP A 115 -16.06 6.23 -15.68
C ASP A 115 -15.86 4.77 -15.22
N SER A 116 -16.61 3.84 -15.80
CA SER A 116 -16.60 2.40 -15.48
C SER A 116 -15.39 1.72 -16.12
N LYS A 117 -14.21 2.05 -15.62
CA LYS A 117 -12.91 1.52 -16.02
C LYS A 117 -12.90 0.00 -15.91
N ARG A 118 -12.41 -0.67 -16.94
CA ARG A 118 -12.16 -2.12 -16.92
C ARG A 118 -10.68 -2.38 -16.81
N ALA A 119 -10.30 -3.18 -15.82
CA ALA A 119 -8.94 -3.65 -15.61
C ALA A 119 -8.91 -5.16 -15.86
N MET A 120 -7.95 -5.59 -16.69
CA MET A 120 -7.72 -6.99 -16.99
C MET A 120 -6.25 -7.26 -16.72
N ASP A 121 -5.99 -8.21 -15.83
CA ASP A 121 -4.63 -8.54 -15.43
C ASP A 121 -4.38 -10.04 -15.60
N GLU A 122 -3.21 -10.38 -16.13
CA GLU A 122 -2.70 -11.74 -16.15
C GLU A 122 -1.39 -11.80 -15.36
N TYR A 123 -1.31 -12.75 -14.44
CA TYR A 123 -0.11 -13.07 -13.67
C TYR A 123 0.30 -14.49 -14.01
N THR A 124 1.46 -14.64 -14.63
CA THR A 124 2.09 -15.95 -14.82
C THR A 124 3.21 -16.10 -13.81
N ASN A 125 3.17 -17.21 -13.08
CA ASN A 125 4.05 -17.51 -11.99
C ASN A 125 4.73 -18.87 -12.19
N GLU A 126 5.97 -18.99 -11.75
CA GLU A 126 6.67 -20.25 -11.58
C GLU A 126 6.42 -20.81 -10.18
N ILE A 127 6.16 -22.12 -10.13
CA ILE A 127 5.89 -22.88 -8.90
C ILE A 127 6.77 -24.14 -8.86
N PHE A 128 6.56 -24.97 -7.84
CA PHE A 128 7.34 -26.18 -7.60
C PHE A 128 7.56 -27.04 -8.86
N MET A 129 8.78 -27.57 -9.01
CA MET A 129 9.19 -28.48 -10.09
C MET A 129 9.00 -27.92 -11.51
N GLY A 130 9.17 -26.60 -11.69
CA GLY A 130 9.01 -25.94 -12.99
C GLY A 130 7.56 -25.86 -13.47
N GLY A 131 6.60 -26.12 -12.58
CA GLY A 131 5.19 -25.91 -12.86
C GLY A 131 4.88 -24.42 -13.06
N LYS A 132 3.74 -24.15 -13.69
CA LYS A 132 3.24 -22.78 -13.89
C LYS A 132 1.88 -22.60 -13.23
N ASN A 133 1.68 -21.42 -12.64
CA ASN A 133 0.39 -20.96 -12.18
C ASN A 133 0.02 -19.68 -12.95
N THR A 134 -1.18 -19.63 -13.49
CA THR A 134 -1.68 -18.45 -14.21
C THR A 134 -2.94 -17.95 -13.52
N ILE A 135 -2.97 -16.66 -13.20
CA ILE A 135 -4.12 -15.97 -12.61
C ILE A 135 -4.58 -14.91 -13.60
N VAL A 136 -5.79 -15.06 -14.11
CA VAL A 136 -6.46 -14.05 -14.95
C VAL A 136 -7.54 -13.37 -14.11
N MET A 137 -7.47 -12.05 -14.03
CA MET A 137 -8.43 -11.23 -13.29
C MET A 137 -9.09 -10.23 -14.21
N HIS A 138 -10.40 -10.08 -14.06
CA HIS A 138 -11.16 -8.98 -14.63
C HIS A 138 -11.81 -8.19 -13.49
N ASN A 139 -11.57 -6.89 -13.47
CA ASN A 139 -12.07 -5.98 -12.46
C ASN A 139 -12.82 -4.81 -13.12
N THR A 140 -14.07 -4.60 -12.69
CA THR A 140 -14.87 -3.43 -13.07
C THR A 140 -14.74 -2.38 -11.98
N CYS A 141 -14.11 -1.27 -12.32
CA CYS A 141 -13.80 -0.19 -11.42
C CYS A 141 -14.60 1.05 -11.80
N GLU A 142 -15.59 1.43 -10.99
CA GLU A 142 -16.13 2.79 -11.05
C GLU A 142 -15.06 3.73 -10.47
N ASP A 143 -14.22 4.30 -11.32
CA ASP A 143 -12.91 4.83 -10.90
C ASP A 143 -13.09 6.05 -9.99
N SER A 144 -14.06 6.92 -10.27
CA SER A 144 -14.38 8.05 -9.41
C SER A 144 -14.92 7.62 -8.05
N LEU A 145 -15.74 6.55 -8.00
CA LEU A 145 -16.28 6.02 -6.74
C LEU A 145 -15.23 5.31 -5.90
N LEU A 146 -14.20 4.73 -6.52
CA LEU A 146 -13.05 4.19 -5.81
C LEU A 146 -12.05 5.27 -5.37
N ALA A 147 -11.88 6.33 -6.16
CA ALA A 147 -10.93 7.41 -5.87
C ALA A 147 -11.44 8.38 -4.80
N THR A 148 -12.73 8.70 -4.79
CA THR A 148 -13.31 9.71 -3.89
C THR A 148 -13.08 9.40 -2.40
N PRO A 149 -13.31 8.17 -1.90
CA PRO A 149 -13.01 7.82 -0.52
C PRO A 149 -11.53 7.97 -0.15
N LEU A 150 -10.62 7.68 -1.08
CA LEU A 150 -9.18 7.85 -0.85
C LEU A 150 -8.79 9.32 -0.65
N ILE A 151 -9.48 10.23 -1.33
CA ILE A 151 -9.29 11.67 -1.14
C ILE A 151 -9.67 12.04 0.30
N TYR A 152 -10.81 11.55 0.80
CA TYR A 152 -11.21 11.78 2.18
C TYR A 152 -10.21 11.20 3.17
N ASP A 153 -9.78 9.95 2.96
CA ASP A 153 -8.79 9.29 3.83
C ASP A 153 -7.46 10.08 3.88
N LEU A 154 -6.99 10.57 2.73
CA LEU A 154 -5.77 11.39 2.65
C LEU A 154 -5.88 12.68 3.45
N VAL A 155 -7.01 13.39 3.34
CA VAL A 155 -7.24 14.65 4.07
C VAL A 155 -7.38 14.38 5.56
N ILE A 156 -8.18 13.39 5.95
CA ILE A 156 -8.45 13.05 7.36
C ILE A 156 -7.16 12.58 8.05
N LEU A 157 -6.41 11.66 7.43
CA LEU A 157 -5.15 11.18 8.00
C LEU A 157 -4.06 12.24 7.97
N GLY A 158 -4.03 13.08 6.93
CA GLY A 158 -3.11 14.22 6.87
C GLY A 158 -3.34 15.20 8.03
N GLU A 159 -4.58 15.62 8.25
CA GLU A 159 -4.95 16.50 9.37
C GLU A 159 -4.65 15.86 10.72
N LEU A 160 -4.96 14.56 10.90
CA LEU A 160 -4.62 13.86 12.13
C LEU A 160 -3.10 13.89 12.41
N CYS A 161 -2.28 13.69 11.37
CA CYS A 161 -0.82 13.72 11.50
C CYS A 161 -0.29 15.11 11.87
N GLU A 162 -0.98 16.21 11.50
CA GLU A 162 -0.61 17.57 11.92
C GLU A 162 -0.75 17.78 13.43
N ARG A 163 -1.64 17.03 14.06
CA ARG A 163 -1.87 17.07 15.52
C ARG A 163 -0.97 16.14 16.31
N ILE A 164 -0.19 15.28 15.64
CA ILE A 164 0.70 14.32 16.31
C ILE A 164 2.10 14.90 16.45
N THR A 165 2.58 14.95 17.70
CA THR A 165 3.97 15.21 18.03
C THR A 165 4.51 14.08 18.90
N VAL A 166 5.76 13.71 18.68
CA VAL A 166 6.47 12.68 19.43
C VAL A 166 7.74 13.27 20.04
N LYS A 167 8.15 12.74 21.19
CA LYS A 167 9.45 13.03 21.78
C LYS A 167 10.17 11.73 22.04
N LYS A 168 11.50 11.74 21.93
CA LYS A 168 12.30 10.58 22.33
C LYS A 168 12.32 10.48 23.85
N ASP A 169 12.40 9.25 24.35
CA ASP A 169 12.51 9.05 25.80
C ASP A 169 13.80 9.69 26.33
N GLY A 170 13.68 10.44 27.43
CA GLY A 170 14.78 11.27 27.97
C GLY A 170 15.03 12.60 27.27
N GLU A 171 14.30 12.96 26.21
CA GLU A 171 14.36 14.28 25.57
C GLU A 171 13.13 15.14 25.91
N ASP A 172 13.33 16.45 26.05
CA ASP A 172 12.24 17.42 26.34
C ASP A 172 11.59 17.99 25.08
N LYS A 173 12.22 17.80 23.91
CA LYS A 173 11.79 18.40 22.65
C LYS A 173 10.76 17.51 21.96
N TRP A 174 9.60 18.08 21.72
CA TRP A 174 8.58 17.50 20.86
C TRP A 174 8.89 17.79 19.38
N GLU A 175 8.72 16.78 18.55
CA GLU A 175 8.93 16.85 17.11
C GLU A 175 7.69 16.33 16.38
N ALA A 176 7.30 17.01 15.30
CA ALA A 176 6.27 16.52 14.39
C ALA A 176 6.86 15.47 13.45
N PHE A 177 6.00 14.80 12.68
CA PHE A 177 6.46 13.92 11.61
C PHE A 177 7.30 14.66 10.56
N HIS A 178 8.09 13.88 9.81
CA HIS A 178 8.84 14.43 8.69
C HIS A 178 7.87 15.04 7.64
N PRO A 179 8.21 16.19 7.03
CA PRO A 179 7.39 16.87 6.01
C PRO A 179 6.90 15.97 4.87
N VAL A 180 7.72 15.01 4.45
CA VAL A 180 7.27 13.93 3.55
C VAL A 180 6.52 12.88 4.37
N LEU A 181 5.19 12.89 4.27
CA LEU A 181 4.30 12.08 5.10
C LEU A 181 4.03 10.70 4.48
N SER A 182 5.03 9.81 4.59
CA SER A 182 4.97 8.44 4.03
C SER A 182 3.89 7.55 4.67
N LEU A 183 3.30 7.94 5.80
CA LEU A 183 2.17 7.22 6.41
C LEU A 183 0.94 7.16 5.49
N LEU A 184 0.85 8.10 4.54
CA LEU A 184 -0.24 8.16 3.55
C LEU A 184 -0.06 7.20 2.37
N SER A 185 1.00 6.38 2.35
CA SER A 185 1.35 5.48 1.23
C SER A 185 0.26 4.44 0.91
N TYR A 186 -0.61 4.10 1.87
CA TYR A 186 -1.74 3.18 1.64
C TYR A 186 -2.68 3.65 0.52
N MET A 187 -2.81 4.96 0.33
CA MET A 187 -3.68 5.57 -0.67
C MET A 187 -2.95 5.95 -1.97
N LEU A 188 -1.64 5.71 -2.08
CA LEU A 188 -0.78 6.27 -3.13
C LEU A 188 0.03 5.16 -3.85
N LYS A 189 0.11 5.22 -5.18
CA LYS A 189 0.73 4.18 -6.02
C LYS A 189 2.25 4.24 -5.98
N ALA A 190 2.81 5.44 -6.06
CA ALA A 190 4.24 5.70 -6.06
C ALA A 190 4.58 6.56 -4.84
N PRO A 191 4.60 5.96 -3.63
CA PRO A 191 4.71 6.74 -2.40
C PRO A 191 6.02 7.52 -2.32
N LEU A 192 5.90 8.81 -2.03
CA LEU A 192 7.01 9.68 -1.70
C LEU A 192 7.47 9.36 -0.27
N VAL A 193 8.77 9.10 -0.11
CA VAL A 193 9.39 8.78 1.17
C VAL A 193 10.51 9.77 1.50
N PRO A 194 10.83 9.98 2.79
CA PRO A 194 11.99 10.77 3.19
C PRO A 194 13.28 10.27 2.50
N SER A 195 14.22 11.19 2.22
CA SER A 195 15.48 10.83 1.55
C SER A 195 16.23 9.75 2.34
N GLY A 196 16.61 8.66 1.66
CA GLY A 196 17.29 7.50 2.25
C GLY A 196 16.37 6.48 2.92
N ALA A 197 15.07 6.74 3.03
CA ALA A 197 14.11 5.76 3.52
C ALA A 197 13.70 4.77 2.41
N PRO A 198 13.44 3.49 2.74
CA PRO A 198 12.96 2.52 1.76
C PRO A 198 11.50 2.82 1.36
N VAL A 199 11.16 2.50 0.12
CA VAL A 199 9.78 2.47 -0.36
C VAL A 199 9.16 1.12 0.00
N VAL A 200 7.92 1.15 0.51
CA VAL A 200 7.12 -0.05 0.81
C VAL A 200 5.80 0.08 0.07
N ASN A 201 5.50 -0.84 -0.83
CA ASN A 201 4.26 -0.88 -1.62
C ASN A 201 3.24 -1.92 -1.12
N ALA A 202 3.69 -2.92 -0.36
CA ALA A 202 2.84 -3.95 0.24
C ALA A 202 1.69 -3.33 1.05
N LEU A 203 0.46 -3.54 0.58
CA LEU A 203 -0.70 -2.76 1.04
C LEU A 203 -1.01 -3.00 2.53
N PHE A 204 -0.91 -4.24 3.00
CA PHE A 204 -1.22 -4.56 4.39
C PHE A 204 -0.15 -4.08 5.35
N THR A 205 1.12 -4.05 4.94
CA THR A 205 2.21 -3.44 5.69
C THR A 205 1.99 -1.94 5.86
N GLN A 206 1.59 -1.24 4.78
CA GLN A 206 1.22 0.17 4.84
C GLN A 206 0.05 0.41 5.82
N ARG A 207 -1.00 -0.43 5.76
CA ARG A 207 -2.15 -0.35 6.68
C ARG A 207 -1.74 -0.60 8.14
N CYS A 208 -0.89 -1.59 8.38
CA CYS A 208 -0.40 -1.94 9.71
C CYS A 208 0.36 -0.77 10.34
N ALA A 209 1.17 -0.06 9.56
CA ALA A 209 1.85 1.14 10.03
C ALA A 209 0.88 2.22 10.52
N VAL A 210 -0.19 2.52 9.76
CA VAL A 210 -1.24 3.48 10.18
C VAL A 210 -1.89 3.05 11.50
N ILE A 211 -2.28 1.78 11.60
CA ILE A 211 -2.94 1.24 12.80
C ILE A 211 -2.00 1.33 14.01
N ASN A 212 -0.74 0.95 13.85
CA ASN A 212 0.23 0.95 14.95
C ASN A 212 0.57 2.36 15.43
N VAL A 213 0.59 3.37 14.54
CA VAL A 213 0.69 4.78 14.95
C VAL A 213 -0.52 5.19 15.78
N MET A 214 -1.74 4.87 15.35
CA MET A 214 -2.95 5.19 16.12
C MET A 214 -3.01 4.47 17.47
N ARG A 215 -2.56 3.20 17.53
CA ARG A 215 -2.43 2.44 18.78
C ARG A 215 -1.44 3.09 19.73
N ALA A 216 -0.29 3.55 19.24
CA ALA A 216 0.68 4.27 20.04
C ALA A 216 0.09 5.56 20.65
N CYS A 217 -0.73 6.30 19.89
CA CYS A 217 -1.45 7.47 20.42
C CYS A 217 -2.42 7.13 21.57
N LEU A 218 -2.87 5.87 21.67
CA LEU A 218 -3.73 5.37 22.76
C LEU A 218 -2.93 4.69 23.90
N GLY A 219 -1.60 4.70 23.84
CA GLY A 219 -0.74 4.01 24.80
C GLY A 219 -0.77 2.48 24.66
N LEU A 220 -1.21 1.96 23.51
CA LEU A 220 -1.24 0.54 23.22
C LEU A 220 0.03 0.12 22.45
N GLY A 221 0.56 -1.07 22.79
CA GLY A 221 1.65 -1.67 22.03
C GLY A 221 1.25 -2.01 20.59
N PRO A 222 2.22 -2.13 19.67
CA PRO A 222 1.96 -2.50 18.28
C PRO A 222 1.34 -3.89 18.20
N ASP A 223 0.49 -4.11 17.18
CA ASP A 223 -0.03 -5.44 16.88
C ASP A 223 1.08 -6.28 16.24
N ASN A 224 1.38 -7.43 16.85
CA ASN A 224 2.42 -8.37 16.44
C ASN A 224 1.86 -9.70 15.92
N HIS A 225 0.54 -9.92 16.04
CA HIS A 225 -0.15 -11.14 15.62
C HIS A 225 0.40 -12.46 16.21
N MET A 226 1.22 -12.42 17.26
CA MET A 226 1.80 -13.64 17.84
C MET A 226 0.78 -14.47 18.62
N THR A 227 -0.21 -13.85 19.25
CA THR A 227 -1.30 -14.50 20.02
C THR A 227 -0.80 -15.63 20.95
N LEU A 228 0.32 -15.40 21.65
CA LEU A 228 1.05 -16.44 22.40
C LEU A 228 0.23 -17.05 23.54
N GLU A 229 -0.67 -16.26 24.13
CA GLU A 229 -1.64 -16.68 25.13
C GLU A 229 -2.51 -17.86 24.67
N HIS A 230 -2.64 -18.08 23.36
CA HIS A 230 -3.38 -19.20 22.76
C HIS A 230 -2.48 -20.30 22.18
N ARG A 231 -1.15 -20.20 22.32
CA ARG A 231 -0.19 -21.13 21.72
C ARG A 231 0.55 -22.00 22.72
N PHE A 232 0.39 -21.75 24.03
CA PHE A 232 0.94 -22.59 25.08
C PHE A 232 -0.17 -23.30 25.86
N GLU A 233 0.01 -24.60 26.12
CA GLU A 233 -0.95 -25.41 26.86
C GLU A 233 -1.20 -24.87 28.28
N SER A 234 -0.15 -24.37 28.93
CA SER A 234 -0.22 -23.78 30.26
C SER A 234 -1.15 -22.55 30.30
N THR A 235 -1.00 -21.62 29.35
CA THR A 235 -1.83 -20.41 29.30
C THR A 235 -3.27 -20.72 28.89
N LEU A 236 -3.48 -21.71 28.02
CA LEU A 236 -4.83 -22.18 27.66
C LEU A 236 -5.57 -22.80 28.87
N SER A 237 -4.87 -23.58 29.69
CA SER A 237 -5.43 -24.19 30.90
C SER A 237 -5.86 -23.13 31.91
N GLU A 238 -5.00 -22.15 32.17
CA GLU A 238 -5.29 -21.00 33.05
C GLU A 238 -6.51 -20.19 32.57
N LEU A 239 -6.64 -19.96 31.26
CA LEU A 239 -7.80 -19.27 30.68
C LEU A 239 -9.11 -20.07 30.86
N GLN A 240 -9.05 -21.40 30.71
CA GLN A 240 -10.21 -22.27 30.90
C GLN A 240 -10.65 -22.33 32.37
N GLU A 241 -9.69 -22.37 33.30
CA GLU A 241 -9.95 -22.35 34.74
C GLU A 241 -10.50 -20.99 35.20
N GLY A 242 -9.92 -19.88 34.73
CA GLY A 242 -10.41 -18.52 34.97
C GLY A 242 -11.83 -18.29 34.42
N GLY A 243 -12.13 -18.81 33.23
CA GLY A 243 -13.46 -18.76 32.63
C GLY A 243 -14.52 -19.58 33.38
N ARG A 244 -14.13 -20.70 34.02
CA ARG A 244 -15.00 -21.49 34.91
C ARG A 244 -15.26 -20.78 36.23
N SER A 245 -14.26 -20.10 36.78
CA SER A 245 -14.39 -19.31 38.02
C SER A 245 -15.31 -18.10 37.84
N ALA A 246 -15.18 -17.35 36.73
CA ALA A 246 -16.06 -16.23 36.40
C ALA A 246 -17.53 -16.64 36.15
N LYS A 247 -17.77 -17.84 35.62
CA LYS A 247 -19.14 -18.39 35.49
C LYS A 247 -19.74 -18.79 36.83
N LYS A 248 -18.94 -19.32 37.78
CA LYS A 248 -19.42 -19.63 39.14
C LYS A 248 -19.79 -18.37 39.93
N ALA A 249 -19.02 -17.29 39.81
CA ALA A 249 -19.28 -16.03 40.52
C ALA A 249 -20.52 -15.25 40.02
N ARG A 250 -21.03 -15.55 38.81
CA ARG A 250 -22.29 -14.97 38.28
C ARG A 250 -23.54 -15.74 38.70
N LEU A 251 -23.39 -16.91 39.31
CA LEU A 251 -24.48 -17.82 39.71
C LEU A 251 -24.68 -17.89 41.24
N SER A 252 -23.97 -17.06 42.01
CA SER A 252 -24.11 -16.87 43.46
C SER A 252 -24.62 -15.46 43.76
#